data_AF-A0A4P6WXM5-F1
#
_entry.id   AF-A0A4P6WXM5-F1
#
_cell.length_a   1.000
_cell.length_b   1.000
_cell.length_c   1.000
_cell.angle_alpha   90.00
_cell.angle_beta   90.00
_cell.angle_gamma   90.00
#
_symmetry.space_group_name_H-M   'P 1'
#
loop_
_entity.id
_entity.type
_entity.pdbx_description
1 polymer ?
#
loop_
_entity_poly.entity_id
_entity_poly.type
_entity_poly.pdbx_seq_one_letter_code
_entity_poly.pdbx_strand_id
1 'polypeptide(L)'
;MNRFHTLPIVLTLVAFSTSASAQFVKGNEAVRTSNTGERLVELAPLPSSGPIRKTKPCLAQAGCHAGPWHMVETREGLVECTEVYAREGTCRPSSYGTTKLSRIWVLKTGGQWLQCQLPDLGSKCVKVFAPPPTNLPYSAVQ
;
A
#
# COMPACT_ATOMS: atom_id res chain seq x y z
N MET A 1 45.17 34.57 -42.14
CA MET A 1 44.25 33.43 -42.37
C MET A 1 44.00 32.77 -41.02
N ASN A 2 42.86 33.10 -40.41
CA ASN A 2 42.50 32.70 -39.05
C ASN A 2 41.99 31.25 -39.03
N ARG A 3 42.57 30.40 -38.18
CA ARG A 3 42.02 29.05 -37.90
C ARG A 3 41.36 29.07 -36.53
N PHE A 4 40.03 29.15 -36.52
CA PHE A 4 39.23 28.91 -35.33
C PHE A 4 39.23 27.40 -35.02
N HIS A 5 39.66 27.03 -33.80
CA HIS A 5 39.50 25.67 -33.26
C HIS A 5 38.20 25.63 -32.45
N THR A 6 37.18 25.00 -33.02
CA THR A 6 35.93 24.67 -32.31
C THR A 6 36.12 23.38 -31.53
N LEU A 7 36.25 23.49 -30.20
CA LEU A 7 36.19 22.36 -29.26
C LEU A 7 34.72 21.93 -29.07
N PRO A 8 34.37 20.63 -29.21
CA PRO A 8 33.06 20.14 -28.85
C PRO A 8 32.97 19.93 -27.33
N ILE A 9 32.12 20.70 -26.67
CA ILE A 9 31.74 20.50 -25.26
C ILE A 9 30.72 19.35 -25.21
N VAL A 10 31.13 18.18 -24.73
CA VAL A 10 30.24 17.06 -24.45
C VAL A 10 29.67 17.25 -23.04
N LEU A 11 28.43 17.72 -22.95
CA LEU A 11 27.70 17.85 -21.69
C LEU A 11 26.97 16.54 -21.37
N THR A 12 27.57 15.68 -20.54
CA THR A 12 26.92 14.46 -20.03
C THR A 12 25.91 14.83 -18.95
N LEU A 13 24.62 14.93 -19.29
CA LEU A 13 23.53 14.98 -18.31
C LEU A 13 23.36 13.58 -17.68
N VAL A 14 23.84 13.41 -16.45
CA VAL A 14 23.49 12.23 -15.63
C VAL A 14 22.15 12.52 -14.98
N ALA A 15 21.07 12.01 -15.57
CA ALA A 15 19.74 12.05 -14.96
C ALA A 15 19.70 11.03 -13.80
N PHE A 16 19.89 11.51 -12.57
CA PHE A 16 19.57 10.71 -11.39
C PHE A 16 18.04 10.59 -11.30
N SER A 17 17.49 9.47 -11.77
CA SER A 17 16.09 9.12 -11.57
C SER A 17 15.88 8.78 -10.09
N THR A 18 15.58 9.79 -9.27
CA THR A 18 15.01 9.53 -7.95
C THR A 18 13.63 8.94 -8.17
N SER A 19 13.48 7.62 -8.00
CA SER A 19 12.18 6.95 -8.01
C SER A 19 11.35 7.49 -6.85
N ALA A 20 10.63 8.59 -7.07
CA ALA A 20 9.64 9.07 -6.13
C ALA A 20 8.56 7.99 -6.05
N SER A 21 8.61 7.14 -5.02
CA SER A 21 7.58 6.15 -4.75
C SER A 21 6.32 6.89 -4.30
N ALA A 22 5.52 7.33 -5.28
CA ALA A 22 4.21 7.90 -5.04
C ALA A 22 3.38 6.90 -4.22
N GLN A 23 2.52 7.42 -3.34
CA GLN A 23 1.54 6.60 -2.64
C GLN A 23 0.57 5.99 -3.65
N PHE A 24 0.17 4.74 -3.43
CA PHE A 24 -0.90 4.14 -4.23
C PHE A 24 -2.26 4.77 -3.91
N VAL A 25 -2.46 5.20 -2.66
CA VAL A 25 -3.62 6.00 -2.27
C VAL A 25 -3.16 7.37 -1.82
N LYS A 26 -3.52 8.40 -2.60
CA LYS A 26 -3.16 9.78 -2.27
C LYS A 26 -3.74 10.18 -0.92
N GLY A 27 -2.89 10.64 -0.02
CA GLY A 27 -3.29 11.05 1.34
C GLY A 27 -3.28 9.91 2.36
N ASN A 28 -2.76 8.72 2.01
CA ASN A 28 -2.56 7.64 2.97
C ASN A 28 -1.45 7.99 3.99
N GLU A 29 -1.84 8.40 5.19
CA GLU A 29 -0.91 8.80 6.27
C GLU A 29 -0.02 7.66 6.76
N ALA A 30 -0.36 6.40 6.45
CA ALA A 30 0.44 5.23 6.79
C ALA A 30 1.74 5.16 5.97
N VAL A 31 1.82 5.90 4.87
CA VAL A 31 2.98 5.95 3.99
C VAL A 31 3.50 7.38 3.97
N ARG A 32 4.76 7.57 4.33
CA ARG A 32 5.41 8.89 4.32
C ARG A 32 6.79 8.78 3.70
N THR A 33 7.30 9.91 3.22
CA THR A 33 8.69 10.02 2.79
C THR A 33 9.44 10.83 3.84
N SER A 34 10.56 10.30 4.34
CA SER A 34 11.44 11.00 5.26
C SER A 34 12.15 12.17 4.57
N ASN A 35 12.79 13.02 5.36
CA ASN A 35 13.65 14.09 4.81
C ASN A 35 14.86 13.56 4.02
N THR A 36 15.22 12.28 4.21
CA THR A 36 16.29 11.59 3.48
C THR A 36 15.79 10.83 2.24
N GLY A 37 14.49 10.89 1.95
CA GLY A 37 13.88 10.15 0.84
C GLY A 37 13.48 8.71 1.18
N GLU A 38 13.65 8.25 2.42
CA GLU A 38 13.24 6.91 2.85
C GLU A 38 11.72 6.80 2.91
N ARG A 39 11.16 5.71 2.38
CA ARG A 39 9.74 5.37 2.51
C ARG A 39 9.46 4.81 3.91
N LEU A 40 8.86 5.63 4.75
CA LEU A 40 8.38 5.26 6.08
C LEU A 40 6.98 4.67 5.97
N VAL A 41 6.76 3.51 6.59
CA VAL A 41 5.48 2.82 6.56
C VAL A 41 5.04 2.37 7.95
N GLU A 42 3.78 2.65 8.27
CA GLU A 42 3.05 2.13 9.41
C GLU A 42 2.07 1.04 8.94
N LEU A 43 1.84 0.01 9.75
CA LEU A 43 0.85 -1.04 9.49
C LEU A 43 -0.28 -0.96 10.53
N ALA A 44 -1.47 -1.41 10.15
CA ALA A 44 -2.61 -1.44 11.07
C ALA A 44 -2.25 -2.31 12.29
N PRO A 45 -2.41 -1.79 13.52
CA PRO A 45 -2.01 -2.52 14.70
C PRO A 45 -2.96 -3.71 14.94
N LEU A 46 -2.40 -4.83 15.36
CA LEU A 46 -3.19 -5.97 15.80
C LEU A 46 -3.90 -5.62 17.13
N PRO A 47 -5.25 -5.69 17.21
CA PRO A 47 -6.00 -5.40 18.43
C PRO A 47 -5.43 -6.15 19.63
N SER A 48 -5.37 -5.54 20.81
CA SER A 48 -4.79 -6.13 22.03
C SER A 48 -5.54 -7.36 22.56
N SER A 49 -6.80 -7.55 22.14
CA SER A 49 -7.68 -8.64 22.56
C SER A 49 -8.53 -9.16 21.39
N GLY A 50 -9.32 -10.20 21.65
CA GLY A 50 -10.27 -10.76 20.69
C GLY A 50 -9.76 -11.97 19.90
N PRO A 51 -10.61 -12.58 19.05
CA PRO A 51 -10.32 -13.82 18.35
C PRO A 51 -9.08 -13.74 17.46
N ILE A 52 -8.82 -12.60 16.82
CA ILE A 52 -7.72 -12.41 15.88
C ILE A 52 -6.32 -12.68 16.48
N ARG A 53 -6.15 -12.49 17.81
CA ARG A 53 -4.91 -12.84 18.50
C ARG A 53 -4.74 -14.33 18.74
N LYS A 54 -5.85 -15.05 18.84
CA LYS A 54 -5.88 -16.47 19.17
C LYS A 54 -5.93 -17.37 17.93
N THR A 55 -6.28 -16.80 16.78
CA THR A 55 -6.36 -17.53 15.51
C THR A 55 -5.04 -17.50 14.76
N LYS A 56 -4.69 -18.65 14.16
CA LYS A 56 -3.61 -18.71 13.17
C LYS A 56 -4.05 -17.93 11.93
N PRO A 57 -3.22 -17.00 11.42
CA PRO A 57 -3.59 -16.25 10.24
C PRO A 57 -3.56 -17.15 9.01
N CYS A 58 -4.35 -16.80 7.99
CA CYS A 58 -4.30 -17.48 6.71
C CYS A 58 -3.06 -16.99 5.93
N LEU A 59 -2.13 -17.88 5.62
CA LEU A 59 -0.97 -17.53 4.80
C LEU A 59 -1.42 -17.23 3.36
N ALA A 60 -0.80 -16.25 2.70
CA ALA A 60 -1.20 -15.82 1.36
C ALA A 60 -1.21 -16.95 0.33
N GLN A 61 -0.31 -17.93 0.49
CA GLN A 61 -0.12 -19.06 -0.42
C GLN A 61 -0.89 -20.33 0.00
N ALA A 62 -1.63 -20.31 1.11
CA ALA A 62 -2.28 -21.49 1.65
C ALA A 62 -3.71 -21.73 1.12
N GLY A 63 -4.28 -20.82 0.33
CA GLY A 63 -5.61 -20.99 -0.28
C GLY A 63 -6.79 -20.99 0.72
N CYS A 64 -6.55 -20.64 1.98
CA CYS A 64 -7.59 -20.54 3.02
C CYS A 64 -8.31 -19.18 3.08
N HIS A 65 -7.90 -18.23 2.23
CA HIS A 65 -8.40 -16.86 2.28
C HIS A 65 -9.76 -16.78 1.58
N ALA A 66 -10.79 -16.41 2.34
CA ALA A 66 -12.12 -16.18 1.81
C ALA A 66 -12.40 -14.67 1.77
N GLY A 67 -12.75 -14.15 0.59
CA GLY A 67 -13.15 -12.75 0.41
C GLY A 67 -12.11 -11.90 -0.33
N PRO A 68 -12.21 -10.56 -0.22
CA PRO A 68 -11.34 -9.64 -0.94
C PRO A 68 -9.90 -9.66 -0.39
N TRP A 69 -8.93 -9.40 -1.26
CA TRP A 69 -7.56 -9.12 -0.83
C TRP A 69 -7.47 -7.73 -0.20
N HIS A 70 -6.77 -7.64 0.93
CA HIS A 70 -6.46 -6.39 1.59
C HIS A 70 -5.23 -5.78 0.92
N MET A 71 -5.43 -4.65 0.25
CA MET A 71 -4.38 -3.91 -0.41
C MET A 71 -3.68 -3.05 0.64
N VAL A 72 -2.44 -3.38 0.96
CA VAL A 72 -1.66 -2.71 2.00
C VAL A 72 -0.39 -2.15 1.36
N GLU A 73 -0.12 -0.87 1.58
CA GLU A 73 1.16 -0.29 1.21
C GLU A 73 2.21 -0.64 2.29
N THR A 74 3.34 -1.21 1.88
CA THR A 74 4.46 -1.62 2.73
C THR A 74 5.76 -0.93 2.28
N ARG A 75 6.87 -1.22 2.97
CA ARG A 75 8.21 -0.77 2.55
C ARG A 75 8.61 -1.35 1.18
N GLU A 76 8.11 -2.54 0.84
CA GLU A 76 8.37 -3.24 -0.42
C GLU A 76 7.44 -2.78 -1.55
N GLY A 77 6.48 -1.89 -1.26
CA GLY A 77 5.45 -1.43 -2.19
C GLY A 77 4.06 -1.96 -1.84
N LEU A 78 3.18 -2.01 -2.83
CA LEU A 78 1.82 -2.52 -2.65
C LEU A 78 1.82 -4.05 -2.54
N VAL A 79 1.16 -4.58 -1.53
CA VAL A 79 0.96 -6.02 -1.34
C VAL A 79 -0.53 -6.37 -1.23
N GLU A 80 -0.83 -7.62 -1.53
CA GLU A 80 -2.15 -8.24 -1.32
C GLU A 80 -2.08 -9.13 -0.08
N CYS A 81 -2.84 -8.79 0.96
CA CYS A 81 -2.88 -9.53 2.22
C CYS A 81 -4.22 -10.23 2.44
N THR A 82 -4.20 -11.36 3.13
CA THR A 82 -5.41 -12.09 3.54
C THR A 82 -6.14 -11.39 4.69
N GLU A 83 -5.46 -10.49 5.41
CA GLU A 83 -6.01 -9.70 6.50
C GLU A 83 -5.46 -8.27 6.54
N VAL A 84 -6.21 -7.37 7.18
CA VAL A 84 -5.92 -5.93 7.29
C VAL A 84 -4.61 -5.60 8.04
N TYR A 85 -4.14 -6.49 8.90
CA TYR A 85 -2.99 -6.25 9.80
C TYR A 85 -1.64 -6.59 9.15
N ALA A 86 -1.64 -7.17 7.95
CA ALA A 86 -0.44 -7.56 7.22
C ALA A 86 0.57 -8.33 8.10
N ARG A 87 0.09 -9.31 8.88
CA ARG A 87 0.99 -10.16 9.70
C ARG A 87 1.94 -10.94 8.80
N GLU A 88 3.07 -11.35 9.35
CA GLU A 88 4.07 -12.12 8.63
C GLU A 88 3.46 -13.34 7.90
N GLY A 89 3.82 -13.51 6.63
CA GLY A 89 3.34 -14.60 5.76
C GLY A 89 1.90 -14.45 5.22
N THR A 90 1.16 -13.42 5.65
CA THR A 90 -0.23 -13.18 5.19
C THR A 90 -0.34 -12.38 3.91
N CYS A 91 0.77 -11.83 3.43
CA CYS A 91 0.82 -10.98 2.25
C CYS A 91 1.63 -11.61 1.12
N ARG A 92 1.31 -11.22 -0.12
CA ARG A 92 2.06 -11.54 -1.34
C ARG A 92 2.26 -10.28 -2.19
N PRO A 93 3.20 -10.28 -3.15
CA PRO A 93 3.33 -9.18 -4.10
C PRO A 93 1.99 -8.88 -4.78
N SER A 94 1.67 -7.59 -4.93
CA SER A 94 0.40 -7.19 -5.53
C SER A 94 0.32 -7.56 -7.01
N SER A 95 -0.85 -8.04 -7.43
CA SER A 95 -1.22 -8.25 -8.84
C SER A 95 -2.19 -7.17 -9.34
N TYR A 96 -2.26 -6.04 -8.63
CA TYR A 96 -3.12 -4.92 -9.01
C TYR A 96 -2.70 -4.35 -10.36
N GLY A 97 -3.67 -4.16 -11.25
CA GLY A 97 -3.45 -3.73 -12.63
C GLY A 97 -3.15 -4.88 -13.62
N THR A 98 -2.75 -6.06 -13.13
CA THR A 98 -2.47 -7.23 -14.00
C THR A 98 -3.52 -8.32 -13.88
N THR A 99 -4.20 -8.42 -12.74
CA THR A 99 -5.20 -9.47 -12.48
C THR A 99 -6.43 -8.86 -11.83
N LYS A 100 -7.61 -9.24 -12.36
CA LYS A 100 -8.90 -8.81 -11.81
C LYS A 100 -9.23 -9.62 -10.56
N LEU A 101 -9.26 -8.97 -9.40
CA LEU A 101 -9.57 -9.60 -8.11
C LEU A 101 -10.48 -8.69 -7.29
N SER A 102 -11.27 -9.28 -6.39
CA SER A 102 -11.96 -8.51 -5.36
C SER A 102 -10.93 -7.98 -4.35
N ARG A 103 -10.97 -6.68 -4.09
CA ARG A 103 -9.97 -5.95 -3.30
C ARG A 103 -10.63 -4.93 -2.38
N ILE A 104 -9.95 -4.64 -1.27
CA ILE A 104 -10.26 -3.58 -0.31
C ILE A 104 -8.96 -2.89 0.08
N TRP A 105 -8.98 -1.57 0.21
CA TRP A 105 -7.79 -0.75 0.42
C TRP A 105 -7.62 -0.39 1.88
N VAL A 106 -6.47 -0.74 2.45
CA VAL A 106 -6.15 -0.46 3.85
C VAL A 106 -5.28 0.78 3.90
N LEU A 107 -5.77 1.82 4.57
CA LEU A 107 -5.08 3.09 4.66
C LEU A 107 -5.31 3.75 6.01
N LYS A 108 -4.51 4.78 6.30
CA LYS A 108 -4.66 5.62 7.48
C LYS A 108 -4.96 7.06 7.07
N THR A 109 -5.93 7.70 7.71
CA THR A 109 -6.24 9.13 7.51
C THR A 109 -6.84 9.71 8.79
N GLY A 110 -6.46 10.94 9.15
CA GLY A 110 -6.86 11.55 10.41
C GLY A 110 -6.53 10.68 11.63
N GLY A 111 -5.41 9.94 11.57
CA GLY A 111 -5.03 8.98 12.61
C GLY A 111 -5.88 7.70 12.69
N GLN A 112 -6.89 7.52 11.84
CA GLN A 112 -7.78 6.36 11.85
C GLN A 112 -7.44 5.38 10.73
N TRP A 113 -7.51 4.09 11.04
CA TRP A 113 -7.37 3.02 10.05
C TRP A 113 -8.69 2.75 9.35
N LEU A 114 -8.68 2.77 8.02
CA LEU A 114 -9.84 2.59 7.17
C LEU A 114 -9.65 1.41 6.22
N GLN A 115 -10.78 0.78 5.86
CA GLN A 115 -10.91 -0.10 4.71
C GLN A 115 -11.79 0.60 3.67
N CYS A 116 -11.22 0.92 2.53
CA CYS A 116 -11.85 1.66 1.45
C CYS A 116 -12.11 0.78 0.23
N GLN A 117 -13.17 1.08 -0.50
CA GLN A 117 -13.57 0.30 -1.68
C GLN A 117 -12.60 0.41 -2.85
N LEU A 118 -12.00 1.59 -3.04
CA LEU A 118 -11.09 1.91 -4.13
C LEU A 118 -9.81 2.56 -3.56
N PRO A 119 -8.73 2.73 -4.34
CA PRO A 119 -7.52 3.45 -3.91
C PRO A 119 -7.72 4.97 -3.82
N ASP A 120 -8.80 5.39 -3.16
CA ASP A 120 -9.23 6.78 -3.09
C ASP A 120 -10.01 7.05 -1.80
N LEU A 121 -9.72 8.19 -1.16
CA LEU A 121 -10.36 8.62 0.08
C LEU A 121 -11.81 9.08 -0.11
N GLY A 122 -12.22 9.44 -1.33
CA GLY A 122 -13.60 9.75 -1.68
C GLY A 122 -14.47 8.51 -1.92
N SER A 123 -13.87 7.31 -1.93
CA SER A 123 -14.61 6.05 -2.04
C SER A 123 -15.30 5.67 -0.72
N LYS A 124 -16.11 4.61 -0.75
CA LYS A 124 -16.76 4.09 0.46
C LYS A 124 -15.71 3.52 1.40
N CYS A 125 -15.52 4.15 2.54
CA CYS A 125 -14.56 3.75 3.58
C CYS A 125 -15.26 3.44 4.90
N VAL A 126 -14.79 2.41 5.60
CA VAL A 126 -15.21 2.08 6.96
C VAL A 126 -14.03 2.05 7.90
N LYS A 127 -14.24 2.36 9.19
CA LYS A 127 -13.17 2.31 10.20
C LYS A 127 -12.89 0.86 10.59
N VAL A 128 -11.62 0.43 10.51
CA VAL A 128 -11.18 -0.94 10.85
C VAL A 128 -11.61 -1.32 12.26
N PHE A 129 -11.46 -0.40 13.21
CA PHE A 129 -11.72 -0.61 14.63
C PHE A 129 -13.12 -0.15 15.08
N ALA A 130 -14.07 0.03 14.15
CA ALA A 130 -15.47 0.24 14.55
C ALA A 130 -16.08 -1.08 15.06
N PRO A 131 -17.12 -1.02 15.90
CA PRO A 131 -17.91 -2.21 16.22
C PRO A 131 -18.65 -2.72 14.96
N PRO A 132 -18.81 -4.05 14.80
CA PRO A 132 -19.72 -4.61 13.80
C PRO A 132 -21.17 -4.14 14.03
N PRO A 133 -21.95 -3.93 12.95
CA PRO A 133 -21.61 -4.18 11.54
C PRO A 133 -20.90 -3.00 10.85
N THR A 134 -20.63 -1.89 11.55
CA THR A 134 -20.12 -0.66 10.93
C THR A 134 -18.69 -0.77 10.38
N ASN A 135 -17.94 -1.81 10.77
CA ASN A 135 -16.62 -2.12 10.23
C ASN A 135 -16.64 -3.06 9.00
N LEU A 136 -17.82 -3.45 8.50
CA LEU A 136 -17.93 -4.31 7.32
C LEU A 136 -17.51 -3.54 6.06
N PRO A 137 -16.44 -3.97 5.35
CA PRO A 137 -15.92 -3.23 4.21
C PRO A 137 -16.75 -3.46 2.94
N TYR A 138 -16.63 -2.49 2.03
CA TYR A 138 -17.17 -2.59 0.68
C TYR A 138 -16.04 -2.99 -0.26
N SER A 139 -16.05 -4.20 -0.79
CA SER A 139 -15.06 -4.62 -1.80
C SER A 139 -15.45 -4.17 -3.20
N ALA A 140 -14.47 -4.12 -4.09
CA ALA A 140 -14.67 -3.95 -5.53
C ALA A 140 -13.78 -4.93 -6.29
N VAL A 141 -14.27 -5.42 -7.44
CA VAL A 141 -13.43 -6.11 -8.41
C VAL A 141 -12.66 -5.06 -9.20
N GLN A 142 -11.34 -5.15 -9.15
CA GLN A 142 -10.41 -4.19 -9.76
C GLN A 142 -9.33 -4.94 -10.51
#